data_AF-A0A0L0NJS7-F1
#
_entry.id   AF-A0A0L0NJS7-F1
#
_cell.length_a   1.000
_cell.length_b   1.000
_cell.length_c   1.000
_cell.angle_alpha   90.00
_cell.angle_beta   90.00
_cell.angle_gamma   90.00
#
_symmetry.space_group_name_H-M   'P 1'
#
loop_
_entity.id
_entity.type
_entity.pdbx_description
1 polymer ?
#
loop_
_entity_poly.entity_id
_entity_poly.type
_entity_poly.pdbx_seq_one_letter_code
_entity_poly.pdbx_strand_id
1 'polypeptide(L)'
;MSTTPSGRRRRPQEFTLPDGKKVIAALPKDLDALRQQYGSGDEVQVEVVVHGSSEHANYLLQARNHHESRRAELRRRHGSAFDEWEHVHQQLRAATSELERLSNQTSGLSGNFSKFGYNAELRTYDDESDGAASSTASVPRPAETIKLFKRPVVRQWFHRGLLWRASEQTEIMAIELFFDLLYVGIIHTNGEHMSEEADGNELLRFVVTFIMSWKIWTDITLTLGWFESDDVLTRLEILFEIACLLAFTTNMTNSLNDDPSNNTYLQLVSFYLAARLFAALHFALTACTLPMVRGVMICSAISILVPSALWIASIHVEMPARLGLIWPALFLDMCGQTLSIGLTQYGRKVGDSSKLGKALNRFFEFYPALNIEHKVERMNAFVSLVLGYSVVGILFQSAGGYDVNAFLGKAVLGLVQAFIFNWIYFDVDARNINLHAIRRSTHAAALWQLAHLPFVMGYIVATSALSTLVLATDVPNTNPEQLAEPYSSRAEEHFSSGVRFFYCQGLAIALLSMGVIALSHDHRVPATLRWAKGYRLANRLAVCIVMFCLPMAHSLRSLDLISVTLGLSAWVLIVELWGNSCQDDPFIGEKQACSVRYTAKCGKKDIQNAASPNNPGRRSADVLELGKREMTAM
;
A
#
# COMPACT_ATOMS: atom_id res chain seq x y z
N MET A 1 28.37 -13.45 2.86
CA MET A 1 27.68 -14.69 3.24
C MET A 1 26.24 -14.56 2.77
N SER A 2 25.86 -15.36 1.78
CA SER A 2 24.55 -15.34 1.12
C SER A 2 23.52 -16.05 2.01
N THR A 3 22.54 -15.31 2.51
CA THR A 3 21.37 -15.88 3.19
C THR A 3 20.20 -15.88 2.22
N THR A 4 20.08 -16.96 1.46
CA THR A 4 18.89 -17.27 0.67
C THR A 4 17.69 -17.43 1.62
N PRO A 5 16.53 -16.80 1.34
CA PRO A 5 15.38 -16.90 2.21
C PRO A 5 14.82 -18.33 2.15
N SER A 6 14.79 -19.02 3.29
CA SER A 6 14.21 -20.35 3.38
C SER A 6 12.68 -20.24 3.29
N GLY A 7 12.13 -20.36 2.09
CA GLY A 7 10.72 -20.70 1.91
C GLY A 7 10.38 -21.91 2.78
N ARG A 8 9.19 -21.91 3.41
CA ARG A 8 8.69 -22.96 4.33
C ARG A 8 9.18 -24.34 3.88
N ARG A 9 10.25 -24.85 4.50
CA ARG A 9 10.82 -26.16 4.18
C ARG A 9 9.76 -27.20 4.55
N ARG A 10 9.23 -27.91 3.55
CA ARG A 10 8.31 -29.01 3.78
C ARG A 10 9.06 -30.08 4.58
N ARG A 11 8.59 -30.36 5.80
CA ARG A 11 9.24 -31.35 6.68
C ARG A 11 9.19 -32.74 6.01
N PRO A 12 10.22 -33.58 6.18
CA PRO A 12 10.21 -34.95 5.70
C PRO A 12 8.99 -35.71 6.25
N GLN A 13 8.35 -36.51 5.41
CA GLN A 13 7.22 -37.33 5.82
C GLN A 13 7.75 -38.69 6.30
N GLU A 14 7.31 -39.12 7.48
CA GLU A 14 7.75 -40.38 8.09
C GLU A 14 6.56 -41.33 8.23
N PHE A 15 6.74 -42.59 7.83
CA PHE A 15 5.77 -43.65 8.07
C PHE A 15 6.47 -45.00 8.26
N THR A 16 5.75 -46.00 8.75
CA THR A 16 6.30 -47.33 9.06
C THR A 16 5.69 -48.40 8.15
N LEU A 17 6.52 -49.36 7.77
CA LEU A 17 6.16 -50.51 6.96
C LEU A 17 5.76 -51.71 7.83
N PRO A 18 5.10 -52.72 7.24
CA PRO A 18 4.62 -53.90 7.97
C PRO A 18 5.73 -54.75 8.61
N ASP A 19 6.94 -54.67 8.08
CA ASP A 19 8.14 -55.35 8.56
C ASP A 19 8.87 -54.59 9.68
N GLY A 20 8.33 -53.44 10.12
CA GLY A 20 8.90 -52.58 11.14
C GLY A 20 9.88 -51.54 10.61
N LYS A 21 10.16 -51.52 9.30
CA LYS A 21 11.04 -50.51 8.70
C LYS A 21 10.39 -49.13 8.68
N LYS A 22 11.17 -48.10 8.96
CA LYS A 22 10.75 -46.69 8.93
C LYS A 22 11.15 -46.07 7.59
N VAL A 23 10.18 -45.54 6.86
CA VAL A 23 10.42 -44.86 5.58
C VAL A 23 10.36 -43.35 5.79
N ILE A 24 11.42 -42.65 5.35
CA ILE A 24 11.52 -41.20 5.39
C ILE A 24 11.48 -40.67 3.95
N ALA A 25 10.40 -39.98 3.59
CA ALA A 25 10.23 -39.35 2.29
C ALA A 25 10.66 -37.88 2.34
N ALA A 26 11.71 -37.54 1.58
CA ALA A 26 12.32 -36.21 1.59
C ALA A 26 12.43 -35.59 0.18
N LEU A 27 12.63 -34.28 0.11
CA LEU A 27 12.89 -33.58 -1.15
C LEU A 27 14.29 -33.95 -1.69
N PRO A 28 14.51 -33.92 -3.03
CA PRO A 28 15.78 -34.34 -3.63
C PRO A 28 17.02 -33.67 -3.04
N LYS A 29 16.90 -32.40 -2.61
CA LYS A 29 18.01 -31.61 -2.05
C LYS A 29 18.44 -32.05 -0.65
N ASP A 30 17.53 -32.68 0.11
CA ASP A 30 17.77 -33.09 1.50
C ASP A 30 18.11 -34.60 1.60
N LEU A 31 18.07 -35.31 0.47
CA LEU A 31 18.23 -36.76 0.39
C LEU A 31 19.61 -37.24 0.86
N ASP A 32 20.68 -36.60 0.38
CA ASP A 32 22.05 -37.01 0.67
C ASP A 32 22.42 -36.76 2.14
N ALA A 33 21.95 -35.64 2.71
CA ALA A 33 22.14 -35.32 4.12
C ALA A 33 21.43 -36.34 5.03
N LEU A 34 20.19 -36.71 4.69
CA LEU A 34 19.43 -37.71 5.45
C LEU A 34 20.00 -39.11 5.28
N ARG A 35 20.49 -39.48 4.09
CA ARG A 35 21.17 -40.78 3.87
C ARG A 35 22.47 -40.88 4.64
N GLN A 36 23.25 -39.80 4.77
CA GLN A 36 24.45 -39.79 5.61
C GLN A 36 24.11 -39.91 7.10
N GLN A 37 23.05 -39.21 7.54
CA GLN A 37 22.59 -39.21 8.93
C GLN A 37 22.10 -40.59 9.39
N TYR A 38 21.29 -41.27 8.56
CA TYR A 38 20.69 -42.56 8.91
C TYR A 38 21.47 -43.77 8.37
N GLY A 39 22.48 -43.57 7.52
CA GLY A 39 23.30 -44.64 6.95
C GLY A 39 24.53 -45.04 7.78
N SER A 40 24.87 -44.30 8.83
CA SER A 40 26.12 -44.49 9.60
C SER A 40 25.94 -45.19 10.96
N GLY A 41 24.70 -45.50 11.37
CA GLY A 41 24.38 -46.20 12.62
C GLY A 41 23.76 -47.56 12.36
N ASP A 42 23.80 -48.45 13.36
CA ASP A 42 23.28 -49.83 13.37
C ASP A 42 21.75 -49.96 13.12
N GLU A 43 21.08 -48.88 12.70
CA GLU A 43 19.66 -48.82 12.36
C GLU A 43 19.42 -49.28 10.91
N VAL A 44 19.60 -50.58 10.64
CA VAL A 44 19.31 -51.26 9.35
C VAL A 44 17.83 -51.16 8.92
N GLN A 45 17.00 -50.44 9.68
CA GLN A 45 15.55 -50.37 9.52
C GLN A 45 15.03 -49.05 8.92
N VAL A 46 15.88 -48.06 8.60
CA VAL A 46 15.43 -46.76 8.05
C VAL A 46 15.74 -46.64 6.55
N GLU A 47 14.70 -46.43 5.74
CA GLU A 47 14.83 -46.26 4.29
C GLU A 47 14.45 -44.85 3.86
N VAL A 48 15.38 -44.15 3.19
CA VAL A 48 15.19 -42.75 2.77
C VAL A 48 14.91 -42.69 1.27
N VAL A 49 13.69 -42.27 0.92
CA VAL A 49 13.18 -42.21 -0.46
C VAL A 49 12.86 -40.79 -0.89
N VAL A 50 12.90 -40.55 -2.20
CA VAL A 50 12.50 -39.26 -2.78
C VAL A 50 10.98 -39.12 -2.70
N HIS A 51 10.49 -38.03 -2.13
CA HIS A 51 9.07 -37.73 -2.06
C HIS A 51 8.44 -37.67 -3.47
N GLY A 52 7.54 -38.62 -3.74
CA GLY A 52 6.79 -38.71 -5.00
C GLY A 52 7.41 -39.65 -6.04
N SER A 53 8.49 -40.36 -5.70
CA SER A 53 9.01 -41.43 -6.55
C SER A 53 8.05 -42.63 -6.63
N SER A 54 8.26 -43.49 -7.62
CA SER A 54 7.56 -44.78 -7.74
C SER A 54 7.78 -45.65 -6.50
N GLU A 55 8.97 -45.60 -5.89
CA GLU A 55 9.29 -46.29 -4.63
C GLU A 55 8.49 -45.73 -3.45
N HIS A 56 8.40 -44.40 -3.32
CA HIS A 56 7.59 -43.76 -2.28
C HIS A 56 6.10 -44.15 -2.41
N ALA A 57 5.58 -44.15 -3.63
CA ALA A 57 4.20 -44.58 -3.89
C ALA A 57 3.99 -46.07 -3.55
N ASN A 58 4.93 -46.95 -3.91
CA ASN A 58 4.86 -48.37 -3.60
C ASN A 58 4.90 -48.64 -2.08
N TYR A 59 5.78 -47.96 -1.34
CA TYR A 59 5.83 -48.09 0.12
C TYR A 59 4.57 -47.58 0.82
N LEU A 60 3.99 -46.47 0.33
CA LEU A 60 2.70 -45.99 0.83
C LEU A 60 1.56 -46.98 0.54
N LEU A 61 1.54 -47.60 -0.65
CA LEU A 61 0.56 -48.63 -0.99
C LEU A 61 0.71 -49.86 -0.08
N GLN A 62 1.93 -50.29 0.21
CA GLN A 62 2.18 -51.39 1.14
C GLN A 62 1.71 -51.06 2.56
N ALA A 63 2.05 -49.88 3.08
CA ALA A 63 1.61 -49.43 4.40
C ALA A 63 0.07 -49.33 4.47
N ARG A 64 -0.56 -48.76 3.43
CA ARG A 64 -2.03 -48.68 3.33
C ARG A 64 -2.68 -50.06 3.36
N ASN A 65 -2.23 -50.98 2.51
CA ASN A 65 -2.80 -52.33 2.42
C ASN A 65 -2.65 -53.10 3.74
N HIS A 66 -1.54 -52.90 4.46
CA HIS A 66 -1.34 -53.47 5.79
C HIS A 66 -2.31 -52.91 6.82
N HIS A 67 -2.45 -51.57 6.89
CA HIS A 67 -3.39 -50.93 7.80
C HIS A 67 -4.85 -51.29 7.48
N GLU A 68 -5.22 -51.40 6.20
CA GLU A 68 -6.54 -51.90 5.77
C GLU A 68 -6.77 -53.35 6.20
N SER A 69 -5.77 -54.21 6.04
CA SER A 69 -5.85 -55.61 6.49
C SER A 69 -5.98 -55.70 8.01
N ARG A 70 -5.23 -54.87 8.76
CA ARG A 70 -5.32 -54.80 10.22
C ARG A 70 -6.66 -54.26 10.69
N ARG A 71 -7.21 -53.26 9.98
CA ARG A 71 -8.56 -52.72 10.20
C ARG A 71 -9.63 -53.79 9.98
N ALA A 72 -9.52 -54.57 8.90
CA ALA A 72 -10.44 -55.68 8.63
C ALA A 72 -10.37 -56.80 9.69
N GLU A 73 -9.18 -57.08 10.20
CA GLU A 73 -8.98 -58.03 11.30
C GLU A 73 -9.57 -57.52 12.62
N LEU A 74 -9.37 -56.25 12.97
CA LEU A 74 -9.98 -55.63 14.15
C LEU A 74 -11.51 -55.61 14.05
N ARG A 75 -12.05 -55.34 12.85
CA ARG A 75 -13.49 -55.43 12.58
C ARG A 75 -14.02 -56.84 12.79
N ARG A 76 -13.29 -57.88 12.35
CA ARG A 76 -13.65 -59.29 12.60
C ARG A 76 -13.63 -59.66 14.08
N ARG A 77 -12.68 -59.13 14.87
CA ARG A 77 -12.55 -59.44 16.31
C ARG A 77 -13.60 -58.77 17.18
N HIS A 78 -13.96 -57.52 16.85
CA HIS A 78 -14.77 -56.67 17.74
C HIS A 78 -16.17 -56.35 17.19
N GLY A 79 -16.49 -56.78 15.96
CA GLY A 79 -17.83 -56.76 15.39
C GLY A 79 -18.51 -55.39 15.46
N SER A 80 -19.69 -55.33 16.09
CA SER A 80 -20.52 -54.13 16.18
C SER A 80 -19.87 -52.98 16.95
N ALA A 81 -19.04 -53.25 17.96
CA ALA A 81 -18.37 -52.22 18.75
C ALA A 81 -17.29 -51.48 17.92
N PHE A 82 -16.66 -52.18 16.97
CA PHE A 82 -15.70 -51.56 16.05
C PHE A 82 -16.41 -50.62 15.04
N ASP A 83 -17.57 -51.03 14.54
CA ASP A 83 -18.35 -50.25 13.58
C ASP A 83 -18.88 -48.96 14.21
N GLU A 84 -19.31 -49.01 15.48
CA GLU A 84 -19.70 -47.82 16.25
C GLU A 84 -18.51 -46.88 16.50
N TRP A 85 -17.37 -47.41 16.94
CA TRP A 85 -16.15 -46.62 17.14
C TRP A 85 -15.68 -45.93 15.86
N GLU A 86 -15.68 -46.64 14.73
CA GLU A 86 -15.29 -46.10 13.43
C GLU A 86 -16.25 -44.99 12.96
N HIS A 87 -17.55 -45.16 13.20
CA HIS A 87 -18.55 -44.12 12.89
C HIS A 87 -18.32 -42.85 13.72
N VAL A 88 -18.13 -42.97 15.03
CA VAL A 88 -17.85 -41.84 15.93
C VAL A 88 -16.53 -41.17 15.57
N HIS A 89 -15.50 -41.95 15.23
CA HIS A 89 -14.19 -41.41 14.83
C HIS A 89 -14.25 -40.66 13.49
N GLN A 90 -15.07 -41.14 12.54
CA GLN A 90 -15.33 -40.43 11.28
C GLN A 90 -16.07 -39.11 11.51
N GLN A 91 -17.09 -39.09 12.37
CA GLN A 91 -17.79 -37.86 12.75
C GLN A 91 -16.84 -36.87 13.43
N LEU A 92 -15.99 -37.33 14.35
CA LEU A 92 -15.00 -36.50 15.02
C LEU A 92 -13.97 -35.90 14.04
N ARG A 93 -13.47 -36.71 13.10
CA ARG A 93 -12.58 -36.23 12.03
C ARG A 93 -13.25 -35.20 11.13
N ALA A 94 -14.52 -35.40 10.77
CA ALA A 94 -15.27 -34.44 9.97
C ALA A 94 -15.41 -33.10 10.70
N ALA A 95 -15.80 -33.12 11.98
CA ALA A 95 -15.92 -31.92 12.81
C ALA A 95 -14.56 -31.21 13.03
N THR A 96 -13.48 -31.98 13.25
CA THR A 96 -12.13 -31.43 13.41
C THR A 96 -11.62 -30.78 12.12
N SER A 97 -11.85 -31.43 10.98
CA SER A 97 -11.52 -30.88 9.66
C SER A 97 -12.27 -29.57 9.38
N GLU A 98 -13.55 -29.50 9.77
CA GLU A 98 -14.35 -28.29 9.62
C GLU A 98 -13.85 -27.14 10.53
N LEU A 99 -13.47 -27.45 11.76
CA LEU A 99 -12.83 -26.49 12.68
C LEU A 99 -11.48 -26.00 12.13
N GLU A 100 -10.65 -26.89 11.59
CA GLU A 100 -9.38 -26.52 10.94
C GLU A 100 -9.62 -25.65 9.70
N ARG A 101 -10.64 -25.94 8.89
CA ARG A 101 -11.03 -25.12 7.74
C ARG A 101 -11.42 -23.70 8.16
N LEU A 102 -12.26 -23.57 9.18
CA LEU A 102 -12.67 -22.28 9.75
C LEU A 102 -11.46 -21.52 10.33
N SER A 103 -10.55 -22.22 11.01
CA SER A 103 -9.31 -21.63 11.53
C SER A 103 -8.37 -21.16 10.42
N ASN A 104 -8.16 -21.98 9.38
CA ASN A 104 -7.25 -21.68 8.28
C ASN A 104 -7.76 -20.55 7.38
N GLN A 105 -9.06 -20.54 7.04
CA GLN A 105 -9.72 -19.41 6.37
C GLN A 105 -9.51 -18.10 7.14
N THR A 106 -9.56 -18.15 8.46
CA THR A 106 -9.34 -16.97 9.29
C THR A 106 -7.88 -16.54 9.28
N SER A 107 -6.92 -17.45 9.50
CA SER A 107 -5.51 -17.14 9.77
C SER A 107 -4.67 -16.61 8.58
N GLY A 108 -4.92 -17.08 7.34
CA GLY A 108 -4.15 -16.63 6.17
C GLY A 108 -4.56 -15.24 5.66
N LEU A 109 -5.83 -14.91 5.85
CA LEU A 109 -6.45 -13.65 5.42
C LEU A 109 -6.34 -12.61 6.56
N SER A 110 -6.64 -12.96 7.82
CA SER A 110 -6.76 -11.99 8.94
C SER A 110 -5.49 -11.19 9.24
N GLY A 111 -4.30 -11.73 8.96
CA GLY A 111 -3.03 -11.06 9.22
C GLY A 111 -2.89 -9.72 8.51
N ASN A 112 -3.17 -9.68 7.20
CA ASN A 112 -3.15 -8.45 6.41
C ASN A 112 -4.42 -7.61 6.61
N PHE A 113 -5.57 -8.24 6.85
CA PHE A 113 -6.86 -7.53 6.89
C PHE A 113 -7.18 -6.88 8.24
N SER A 114 -6.67 -7.40 9.35
CA SER A 114 -6.80 -6.77 10.66
C SER A 114 -6.13 -5.39 10.71
N LYS A 115 -5.09 -5.16 9.89
CA LYS A 115 -4.43 -3.85 9.70
C LYS A 115 -5.40 -2.79 9.17
N PHE A 116 -6.40 -3.19 8.39
CA PHE A 116 -7.42 -2.30 7.81
C PHE A 116 -8.81 -2.47 8.48
N GLY A 117 -8.84 -3.20 9.61
CA GLY A 117 -9.98 -3.34 10.52
C GLY A 117 -11.03 -4.40 10.15
N TYR A 118 -10.79 -5.27 9.16
CA TYR A 118 -11.84 -6.19 8.64
C TYR A 118 -12.03 -7.38 9.57
N ASN A 119 -13.14 -7.43 10.30
CA ASN A 119 -13.47 -8.54 11.18
C ASN A 119 -14.99 -8.82 11.06
N ALA A 120 -15.39 -10.00 10.58
CA ALA A 120 -16.74 -10.61 10.61
C ALA A 120 -17.72 -10.47 9.42
N GLU A 121 -17.55 -9.58 8.43
CA GLU A 121 -18.56 -9.39 7.34
C GLU A 121 -18.08 -9.71 5.90
N LEU A 122 -16.87 -10.25 5.72
CA LEU A 122 -16.28 -10.49 4.40
C LEU A 122 -16.71 -11.86 3.83
N ARG A 123 -17.16 -11.90 2.56
CA ARG A 123 -17.45 -13.15 1.82
C ARG A 123 -16.59 -13.26 0.56
N THR A 124 -16.01 -14.44 0.33
CA THR A 124 -15.26 -14.83 -0.87
C THR A 124 -16.11 -15.74 -1.76
N TYR A 125 -16.06 -15.57 -3.10
CA TYR A 125 -16.98 -16.26 -4.02
C TYR A 125 -16.36 -17.45 -4.80
N ASP A 126 -15.04 -17.56 -4.95
CA ASP A 126 -14.43 -18.62 -5.79
C ASP A 126 -14.36 -20.01 -5.10
N ASP A 127 -14.62 -20.09 -3.80
CA ASP A 127 -14.55 -21.36 -3.05
C ASP A 127 -15.83 -22.21 -3.17
N GLU A 128 -16.89 -21.71 -3.81
CA GLU A 128 -18.17 -22.45 -3.94
C GLU A 128 -18.24 -23.35 -5.18
N SER A 129 -17.26 -23.31 -6.07
CA SER A 129 -17.18 -24.19 -7.25
C SER A 129 -16.08 -25.25 -7.09
N ASP A 130 -16.29 -26.20 -6.19
CA ASP A 130 -16.04 -27.63 -6.45
C ASP A 130 -16.40 -28.47 -5.22
N GLY A 131 -17.23 -29.49 -5.43
CA GLY A 131 -17.66 -30.41 -4.39
C GLY A 131 -16.50 -31.18 -3.77
N ALA A 132 -16.57 -31.37 -2.44
CA ALA A 132 -15.86 -32.40 -1.68
C ALA A 132 -14.40 -32.67 -2.08
N ALA A 133 -13.50 -31.70 -1.89
CA ALA A 133 -12.07 -31.92 -2.08
C ALA A 133 -11.36 -32.30 -0.77
N SER A 134 -10.82 -33.52 -0.77
CA SER A 134 -9.93 -34.09 0.23
C SER A 134 -8.65 -33.27 0.43
N SER A 135 -8.24 -33.17 1.70
CA SER A 135 -6.90 -32.85 2.25
C SER A 135 -5.75 -32.56 1.27
N THR A 136 -5.19 -31.34 1.38
CA THR A 136 -3.75 -31.01 1.28
C THR A 136 -2.92 -31.59 0.11
N ALA A 137 -3.47 -31.57 -1.10
CA ALA A 137 -2.65 -31.48 -2.31
C ALA A 137 -2.98 -30.16 -2.99
N SER A 138 -1.99 -29.26 -3.11
CA SER A 138 -2.07 -28.17 -4.08
C SER A 138 -2.16 -28.81 -5.46
N VAL A 139 -3.38 -29.04 -5.95
CA VAL A 139 -3.60 -29.38 -7.35
C VAL A 139 -2.88 -28.27 -8.14
N PRO A 140 -1.87 -28.61 -8.96
CA PRO A 140 -1.24 -27.61 -9.81
C PRO A 140 -2.35 -27.01 -10.66
N ARG A 141 -2.61 -25.71 -10.49
CA ARG A 141 -3.54 -25.00 -11.37
C ARG A 141 -3.07 -25.26 -12.80
N PRO A 142 -3.96 -25.65 -13.73
CA PRO A 142 -3.60 -25.80 -15.12
C PRO A 142 -2.96 -24.49 -15.60
N ALA A 143 -1.89 -24.59 -16.40
CA ALA A 143 -1.22 -23.41 -16.92
C ALA A 143 -2.22 -22.55 -17.69
N GLU A 144 -2.51 -21.35 -17.18
CA GLU A 144 -3.43 -20.43 -17.82
C GLU A 144 -2.74 -19.68 -18.95
N THR A 145 -3.39 -19.63 -20.12
CA THR A 145 -2.91 -18.87 -21.26
C THR A 145 -3.44 -17.44 -21.19
N ILE A 146 -2.61 -16.46 -21.58
CA ILE A 146 -3.02 -15.07 -21.68
C ILE A 146 -4.06 -14.96 -22.80
N LYS A 147 -5.26 -14.48 -22.45
CA LYS A 147 -6.37 -14.31 -23.41
C LYS A 147 -6.20 -12.98 -24.16
N LEU A 148 -6.61 -12.93 -25.43
CA LEU A 148 -6.64 -11.67 -26.19
C LEU A 148 -7.65 -10.68 -25.62
N PHE A 149 -8.83 -11.18 -25.23
CA PHE A 149 -9.88 -10.42 -24.60
C PHE A 149 -10.52 -11.30 -23.51
N LYS A 150 -10.67 -10.74 -22.32
CA LYS A 150 -11.44 -11.33 -21.21
C LYS A 150 -12.55 -10.34 -20.90
N ARG A 151 -13.77 -10.82 -20.70
CA ARG A 151 -14.86 -9.95 -20.23
C ARG A 151 -14.42 -9.35 -18.89
N PRO A 152 -14.54 -8.03 -18.68
CA PRO A 152 -14.10 -7.42 -17.43
C PRO A 152 -14.83 -8.07 -16.26
N VAL A 153 -14.09 -8.43 -15.23
CA VAL A 153 -14.62 -9.01 -13.99
C VAL A 153 -14.34 -8.03 -12.86
N VAL A 154 -15.38 -7.68 -12.10
CA VAL A 154 -15.24 -6.78 -10.95
C VAL A 154 -14.61 -7.56 -9.80
N ARG A 155 -13.45 -7.11 -9.31
CA ARG A 155 -12.70 -7.78 -8.24
C ARG A 155 -13.47 -7.84 -6.91
N GLN A 156 -14.27 -6.82 -6.66
CA GLN A 156 -15.07 -6.70 -5.45
C GLN A 156 -16.16 -5.64 -5.60
N TRP A 157 -17.29 -5.89 -4.97
CA TRP A 157 -18.44 -4.99 -5.02
C TRP A 157 -19.21 -5.06 -3.72
N PHE A 158 -19.97 -4.00 -3.46
CA PHE A 158 -20.93 -3.98 -2.38
C PHE A 158 -22.31 -4.33 -2.91
N HIS A 159 -23.02 -5.15 -2.14
CA HIS A 159 -24.42 -5.46 -2.37
C HIS A 159 -25.15 -5.50 -1.03
N ARG A 160 -26.19 -4.66 -0.87
CA ARG A 160 -27.03 -4.57 0.35
C ARG A 160 -26.23 -4.44 1.66
N GLY A 161 -25.11 -3.73 1.62
CA GLY A 161 -24.26 -3.51 2.80
C GLY A 161 -23.20 -4.58 3.03
N LEU A 162 -23.26 -5.71 2.31
CA LEU A 162 -22.23 -6.75 2.35
C LEU A 162 -21.16 -6.50 1.29
N LEU A 163 -19.91 -6.75 1.64
CA LEU A 163 -18.76 -6.71 0.74
C LEU A 163 -18.49 -8.11 0.17
N TRP A 164 -18.57 -8.22 -1.15
CA TRP A 164 -18.23 -9.43 -1.90
C TRP A 164 -16.86 -9.22 -2.55
N ARG A 165 -15.95 -10.18 -2.41
CA ARG A 165 -14.57 -10.09 -2.90
C ARG A 165 -14.14 -11.42 -3.55
N ALA A 166 -13.29 -11.33 -4.57
CA ALA A 166 -12.58 -12.50 -5.08
C ALA A 166 -11.67 -13.12 -4.00
N SER A 167 -11.47 -14.43 -4.04
CA SER A 167 -10.66 -15.15 -3.04
C SER A 167 -9.15 -14.86 -3.17
N GLU A 168 -8.72 -14.44 -4.36
CA GLU A 168 -7.32 -14.25 -4.68
C GLU A 168 -6.73 -12.98 -4.08
N GLN A 169 -5.48 -13.09 -3.61
CA GLN A 169 -4.71 -11.92 -3.20
C GLN A 169 -4.46 -11.04 -4.41
N THR A 170 -4.89 -9.78 -4.32
CA THR A 170 -4.61 -8.78 -5.35
C THR A 170 -3.17 -8.32 -5.22
N GLU A 171 -2.25 -9.03 -5.86
CA GLU A 171 -0.86 -8.57 -5.96
C GLU A 171 -0.77 -7.39 -6.94
N ILE A 172 0.15 -6.46 -6.67
CA ILE A 172 0.41 -5.34 -7.58
C ILE A 172 1.09 -5.89 -8.83
N MET A 173 0.49 -5.66 -9.99
CA MET A 173 1.08 -6.15 -11.23
C MET A 173 2.31 -5.32 -11.62
N ALA A 174 3.32 -5.97 -12.22
CA ALA A 174 4.54 -5.30 -12.67
C ALA A 174 4.28 -4.13 -13.64
N ILE A 175 3.21 -4.22 -14.44
CA ILE A 175 2.78 -3.14 -15.35
C ILE A 175 2.35 -1.87 -14.60
N GLU A 176 1.81 -2.00 -13.39
CA GLU A 176 1.39 -0.85 -12.59
C GLU A 176 2.59 -0.11 -12.00
N LEU A 177 3.62 -0.86 -11.55
CA LEU A 177 4.89 -0.25 -11.13
C LEU A 177 5.61 0.38 -12.32
N PHE A 178 5.58 -0.27 -13.49
CA PHE A 178 6.15 0.29 -14.71
C PHE A 178 5.47 1.60 -15.10
N PHE A 179 4.14 1.68 -14.97
CA PHE A 179 3.40 2.91 -15.19
C PHE A 179 3.82 4.03 -14.22
N ASP A 180 4.06 3.71 -12.94
CA ASP A 180 4.54 4.70 -11.97
C ASP A 180 5.92 5.26 -12.33
N LEU A 181 6.79 4.49 -12.99
CA LEU A 181 8.11 4.98 -13.40
C LEU A 181 8.03 6.15 -14.39
N LEU A 182 6.96 6.29 -15.16
CA LEU A 182 6.77 7.46 -16.02
C LEU A 182 6.62 8.75 -15.21
N TYR A 183 6.13 8.66 -13.97
CA TYR A 183 6.02 9.81 -13.09
C TYR A 183 7.38 10.31 -12.61
N VAL A 184 8.41 9.46 -12.59
CA VAL A 184 9.79 9.94 -12.36
C VAL A 184 10.17 10.96 -13.44
N GLY A 185 9.85 10.68 -14.71
CA GLY A 185 10.08 11.59 -15.83
C GLY A 185 9.27 12.88 -15.71
N ILE A 186 7.97 12.77 -15.37
CA ILE A 186 7.10 13.95 -15.18
C ILE A 186 7.60 14.85 -14.05
N ILE A 187 8.00 14.24 -12.93
CA ILE A 187 8.56 14.98 -11.78
C ILE A 187 9.87 15.65 -12.20
N HIS A 188 10.71 14.95 -12.96
CA HIS A 188 11.97 15.50 -13.45
C HIS A 188 11.78 16.71 -14.36
N THR A 189 11.00 16.57 -15.43
CA THR A 189 10.76 17.66 -16.39
C THR A 189 10.14 18.88 -15.72
N ASN A 190 9.19 18.68 -14.81
CA ASN A 190 8.61 19.79 -14.07
C ASN A 190 9.59 20.40 -13.06
N GLY A 191 10.36 19.58 -12.35
CA GLY A 191 11.29 20.03 -11.32
C GLY A 191 12.47 20.81 -11.89
N GLU A 192 13.01 20.41 -13.04
CA GLU A 192 14.14 21.11 -13.68
C GLU A 192 13.73 22.53 -14.11
N HIS A 193 12.62 22.67 -14.84
CA HIS A 193 12.17 23.98 -15.30
C HIS A 193 11.76 24.92 -14.15
N MET A 194 11.12 24.38 -13.10
CA MET A 194 10.83 25.16 -11.89
C MET A 194 12.08 25.65 -11.15
N SER A 195 13.20 24.93 -11.29
CA SER A 195 14.47 25.28 -10.64
C SER A 195 15.22 26.39 -11.39
N GLU A 196 15.03 26.45 -12.71
CA GLU A 196 15.58 27.48 -13.61
C GLU A 196 14.80 28.79 -13.48
N GLU A 197 13.47 28.71 -13.50
CA GLU A 197 12.57 29.87 -13.44
C GLU A 197 11.66 29.78 -12.20
N ALA A 198 12.21 30.16 -11.04
CA ALA A 198 11.46 30.12 -9.79
C ALA A 198 10.50 31.32 -9.64
N ASP A 199 9.46 31.37 -10.46
CA ASP A 199 8.46 32.45 -10.47
C ASP A 199 7.01 31.95 -10.23
N GLY A 200 6.06 32.89 -10.15
CA GLY A 200 4.66 32.56 -9.93
C GLY A 200 3.97 31.92 -11.15
N ASN A 201 4.45 32.20 -12.36
CA ASN A 201 3.88 31.69 -13.60
C ASN A 201 4.23 30.20 -13.78
N GLU A 202 5.47 29.84 -13.48
CA GLU A 202 5.99 28.49 -13.46
C GLU A 202 5.35 27.65 -12.37
N LEU A 203 5.10 28.23 -11.19
CA LEU A 203 4.32 27.57 -10.16
C LEU A 203 2.89 27.27 -10.66
N LEU A 204 2.24 28.21 -11.35
CA LEU A 204 0.92 28.00 -11.95
C LEU A 204 0.93 26.89 -13.00
N ARG A 205 1.91 26.91 -13.91
CA ARG A 205 2.13 25.88 -14.93
C ARG A 205 2.27 24.50 -14.28
N PHE A 206 3.16 24.38 -13.30
CA PHE A 206 3.37 23.15 -12.53
C PHE A 206 2.09 22.67 -11.86
N VAL A 207 1.35 23.55 -11.19
CA VAL A 207 0.12 23.19 -10.49
C VAL A 207 -0.91 22.63 -11.47
N VAL A 208 -1.11 23.28 -12.61
CA VAL A 208 -2.08 22.80 -13.61
C VAL A 208 -1.63 21.47 -14.21
N THR A 209 -0.39 21.37 -14.71
CA THR A 209 0.09 20.16 -15.39
C THR A 209 0.20 18.96 -14.46
N PHE A 210 0.59 19.17 -13.19
CA PHE A 210 0.69 18.10 -12.20
C PHE A 210 -0.67 17.61 -11.73
N ILE A 211 -1.68 18.48 -11.56
CA ILE A 211 -3.04 18.02 -11.22
C ILE A 211 -3.63 17.19 -12.37
N MET A 212 -3.36 17.59 -13.62
CA MET A 212 -3.76 16.81 -14.80
C MET A 212 -3.09 15.43 -14.84
N SER A 213 -1.78 15.33 -14.64
CA SER A 213 -1.11 14.02 -14.58
C SER A 213 -1.59 13.19 -13.40
N TRP A 214 -1.72 13.78 -12.21
CA TRP A 214 -2.29 13.12 -11.03
C TRP A 214 -3.69 12.56 -11.27
N LYS A 215 -4.50 13.25 -12.07
CA LYS A 215 -5.83 12.77 -12.45
C LYS A 215 -5.75 11.49 -13.29
N ILE A 216 -4.88 11.47 -14.31
CA ILE A 216 -4.64 10.27 -15.14
C ILE A 216 -4.17 9.11 -14.25
N TRP A 217 -3.19 9.35 -13.36
CA TRP A 217 -2.71 8.34 -12.41
C TRP A 217 -3.83 7.77 -11.54
N THR A 218 -4.66 8.65 -10.98
CA THR A 218 -5.74 8.28 -10.07
C THR A 218 -6.77 7.40 -10.77
N ASP A 219 -7.10 7.70 -12.03
CA ASP A 219 -8.09 6.95 -12.79
C ASP A 219 -7.57 5.59 -13.25
N ILE A 220 -6.33 5.50 -13.72
CA ILE A 220 -5.71 4.21 -14.08
C ILE A 220 -5.62 3.30 -12.85
N THR A 221 -5.14 3.82 -11.73
CA THR A 221 -5.07 3.08 -10.47
C THR A 221 -6.46 2.65 -9.98
N LEU A 222 -7.49 3.46 -10.23
CA LEU A 222 -8.87 3.11 -9.87
C LEU A 222 -9.41 1.98 -10.76
N THR A 223 -9.23 2.08 -12.07
CA THR A 223 -9.70 1.09 -13.05
C THR A 223 -9.06 -0.27 -12.79
N LEU A 224 -7.73 -0.31 -12.57
CA LEU A 224 -7.00 -1.53 -12.24
C LEU A 224 -7.36 -2.07 -10.84
N GLY A 225 -7.76 -1.19 -9.92
CA GLY A 225 -8.27 -1.59 -8.62
C GLY A 225 -9.68 -2.22 -8.67
N TRP A 226 -10.50 -1.84 -9.66
CA TRP A 226 -11.88 -2.34 -9.81
C TRP A 226 -11.98 -3.62 -10.62
N PHE A 227 -11.21 -3.71 -11.71
CA PHE A 227 -11.32 -4.81 -12.67
C PHE A 227 -10.10 -5.72 -12.62
N GLU A 228 -10.35 -6.99 -12.86
CA GLU A 228 -9.29 -7.96 -13.16
C GLU A 228 -8.76 -7.68 -14.58
N SER A 229 -7.44 -7.73 -14.76
CA SER A 229 -6.77 -7.22 -15.97
C SER A 229 -5.70 -8.21 -16.48
N ASP A 230 -6.16 -9.37 -16.96
CA ASP A 230 -5.28 -10.46 -17.41
C ASP A 230 -5.23 -10.67 -18.93
N ASP A 231 -5.83 -9.76 -19.69
CA ASP A 231 -5.92 -9.86 -21.15
C ASP A 231 -5.04 -8.85 -21.89
N VAL A 232 -4.78 -9.15 -23.17
CA VAL A 232 -3.95 -8.31 -24.03
C VAL A 232 -4.62 -6.97 -24.31
N LEU A 233 -5.95 -6.91 -24.45
CA LEU A 233 -6.65 -5.66 -24.74
C LEU A 233 -6.45 -4.65 -23.62
N THR A 234 -6.66 -5.02 -22.35
CA THR A 234 -6.39 -4.10 -21.22
C THR A 234 -4.93 -3.65 -21.17
N ARG A 235 -3.97 -4.50 -21.56
CA ARG A 235 -2.56 -4.08 -21.66
C ARG A 235 -2.33 -3.05 -22.78
N LEU A 236 -3.01 -3.21 -23.92
CA LEU A 236 -2.97 -2.23 -25.00
C LEU A 236 -3.66 -0.92 -24.62
N GLU A 237 -4.74 -0.98 -23.84
CA GLU A 237 -5.40 0.20 -23.26
C GLU A 237 -4.44 0.97 -22.36
N ILE A 238 -3.76 0.29 -21.42
CA ILE A 238 -2.74 0.92 -20.57
C ILE A 238 -1.59 1.48 -21.41
N LEU A 239 -1.15 0.77 -22.45
CA LEU A 239 -0.09 1.24 -23.34
C LEU A 239 -0.50 2.53 -24.09
N PHE A 240 -1.76 2.62 -24.52
CA PHE A 240 -2.30 3.84 -25.14
C PHE A 240 -2.29 5.00 -24.15
N GLU A 241 -2.75 4.79 -22.91
CA GLU A 241 -2.69 5.79 -21.84
C GLU A 241 -1.25 6.24 -21.53
N ILE A 242 -0.31 5.30 -21.51
CA ILE A 242 1.13 5.58 -21.38
C ILE A 242 1.63 6.47 -22.53
N ALA A 243 1.24 6.17 -23.76
CA ALA A 243 1.64 6.97 -24.92
C ALA A 243 1.06 8.38 -24.87
N CYS A 244 -0.20 8.53 -24.48
CA CYS A 244 -0.83 9.83 -24.25
C CYS A 244 -0.13 10.60 -23.12
N LEU A 245 0.21 9.94 -22.01
CA LEU A 245 0.91 10.57 -20.88
C LEU A 245 2.33 11.01 -21.26
N LEU A 246 3.04 10.22 -22.07
CA LEU A 246 4.35 10.60 -22.62
C LEU A 246 4.24 11.85 -23.50
N ALA A 247 3.32 11.84 -24.45
CA ALA A 247 3.09 12.98 -25.34
C ALA A 247 2.57 14.23 -24.60
N PHE A 248 1.79 14.04 -23.54
CA PHE A 248 1.41 15.11 -22.61
C PHE A 248 2.65 15.70 -21.92
N THR A 249 3.54 14.85 -21.41
CA THR A 249 4.76 15.26 -20.70
C THR A 249 5.70 16.09 -21.56
N THR A 250 5.89 15.70 -22.84
CA THR A 250 6.78 16.44 -23.76
C THR A 250 6.27 17.84 -24.12
N ASN A 251 4.99 18.12 -23.89
CA ASN A 251 4.36 19.41 -24.17
C ASN A 251 4.14 20.26 -22.89
N MET A 252 4.61 19.83 -21.72
CA MET A 252 4.37 20.52 -20.44
C MET A 252 5.11 21.84 -20.29
N THR A 253 6.36 21.91 -20.74
CA THR A 253 7.27 23.03 -20.44
C THR A 253 6.78 24.34 -21.07
N ASN A 254 6.46 24.32 -22.37
CA ASN A 254 6.01 25.51 -23.09
C ASN A 254 4.47 25.67 -23.12
N SER A 255 3.75 24.99 -22.22
CA SER A 255 2.28 24.94 -22.28
C SER A 255 1.59 26.26 -21.94
N LEU A 256 2.24 27.16 -21.22
CA LEU A 256 1.72 28.49 -20.90
C LEU A 256 2.62 29.60 -21.45
N ASN A 257 3.38 29.32 -22.51
CA ASN A 257 4.24 30.32 -23.14
C ASN A 257 3.41 31.43 -23.80
N ASP A 258 3.81 32.68 -23.64
CA ASP A 258 3.12 33.84 -24.20
C ASP A 258 3.21 33.90 -25.74
N ASP A 259 4.28 33.36 -26.33
CA ASP A 259 4.46 33.31 -27.77
C ASP A 259 3.59 32.20 -28.40
N PRO A 260 2.59 32.54 -29.25
CA PRO A 260 1.71 31.55 -29.86
C PRO A 260 2.43 30.51 -30.71
N SER A 261 3.61 30.83 -31.25
CA SER A 261 4.39 29.91 -32.10
C SER A 261 5.07 28.80 -31.30
N ASN A 262 5.40 29.08 -30.04
CA ASN A 262 6.07 28.16 -29.13
C ASN A 262 5.12 27.58 -28.08
N ASN A 263 3.87 28.06 -28.02
CA ASN A 263 2.88 27.61 -27.04
C ASN A 263 2.37 26.19 -27.37
N THR A 264 2.63 25.25 -26.45
CA THR A 264 2.26 23.83 -26.58
C THR A 264 0.96 23.46 -25.86
N TYR A 265 0.16 24.45 -25.41
CA TYR A 265 -1.09 24.24 -24.67
C TYR A 265 -2.07 23.35 -25.43
N LEU A 266 -2.24 23.59 -26.73
CA LEU A 266 -3.16 22.84 -27.57
C LEU A 266 -2.80 21.35 -27.58
N GLN A 267 -1.53 21.04 -27.78
CA GLN A 267 -1.00 19.67 -27.82
C GLN A 267 -1.15 19.03 -26.44
N LEU A 268 -0.77 19.74 -25.38
CA LEU A 268 -0.92 19.30 -23.98
C LEU A 268 -2.38 18.87 -23.69
N VAL A 269 -3.34 19.78 -23.92
CA VAL A 269 -4.76 19.51 -23.64
C VAL A 269 -5.31 18.44 -24.57
N SER A 270 -4.85 18.35 -25.83
CA SER A 270 -5.30 17.33 -26.77
C SER A 270 -4.92 15.91 -26.31
N PHE A 271 -3.68 15.71 -25.85
CA PHE A 271 -3.24 14.40 -25.34
C PHE A 271 -3.90 14.06 -24.00
N TYR A 272 -4.11 15.07 -23.13
CA TYR A 272 -4.92 14.88 -21.94
C TYR A 272 -6.34 14.44 -22.30
N LEU A 273 -7.03 15.16 -23.17
CA LEU A 273 -8.38 14.80 -23.63
C LEU A 273 -8.44 13.42 -24.28
N ALA A 274 -7.43 13.04 -25.06
CA ALA A 274 -7.36 11.71 -25.67
C ALA A 274 -7.37 10.59 -24.61
N ALA A 275 -6.51 10.69 -23.58
CA ALA A 275 -6.50 9.79 -22.43
C ALA A 275 -7.86 9.79 -21.70
N ARG A 276 -8.39 10.97 -21.37
CA ARG A 276 -9.66 11.10 -20.64
C ARG A 276 -10.84 10.50 -21.40
N LEU A 277 -10.99 10.82 -22.69
CA LEU A 277 -12.09 10.33 -23.52
C LEU A 277 -11.97 8.83 -23.79
N PHE A 278 -10.75 8.30 -23.87
CA PHE A 278 -10.51 6.86 -23.97
C PHE A 278 -10.94 6.13 -22.69
N ALA A 279 -10.59 6.65 -21.50
CA ALA A 279 -11.10 6.14 -20.23
C ALA A 279 -12.64 6.21 -20.14
N ALA A 280 -13.26 7.29 -20.65
CA ALA A 280 -14.72 7.40 -20.71
C ALA A 280 -15.35 6.35 -21.64
N LEU A 281 -14.70 6.05 -22.78
CA LEU A 281 -15.10 4.98 -23.68
C LEU A 281 -14.98 3.62 -22.99
N HIS A 282 -13.88 3.35 -22.29
CA HIS A 282 -13.71 2.13 -21.49
C HIS A 282 -14.85 1.95 -20.47
N PHE A 283 -15.21 3.01 -19.73
CA PHE A 283 -16.35 2.95 -18.81
C PHE A 283 -17.69 2.73 -19.53
N ALA A 284 -17.91 3.35 -20.68
CA ALA A 284 -19.12 3.14 -21.48
C ALA A 284 -19.24 1.70 -22.00
N LEU A 285 -18.15 1.13 -22.52
CA LEU A 285 -18.08 -0.27 -22.96
C LEU A 285 -18.30 -1.24 -21.79
N THR A 286 -17.71 -0.93 -20.63
CA THR A 286 -17.90 -1.71 -19.42
C THR A 286 -19.34 -1.62 -18.91
N ALA A 287 -19.99 -0.46 -19.01
CA ALA A 287 -21.42 -0.31 -18.71
C ALA A 287 -22.29 -1.18 -19.64
N CYS A 288 -21.91 -1.34 -20.91
CA CYS A 288 -22.63 -2.21 -21.85
C CYS A 288 -22.41 -3.69 -21.54
N THR A 289 -21.18 -4.10 -21.22
CA THR A 289 -20.81 -5.51 -20.98
C THR A 289 -21.18 -6.00 -19.58
N LEU A 290 -21.24 -5.13 -18.57
CA LEU A 290 -21.58 -5.47 -17.18
C LEU A 290 -22.81 -4.71 -16.69
N PRO A 291 -24.02 -5.23 -16.95
CA PRO A 291 -25.27 -4.61 -16.51
C PRO A 291 -25.36 -4.36 -15.00
N MET A 292 -24.65 -5.18 -14.20
CA MET A 292 -24.64 -5.13 -12.75
C MET A 292 -24.15 -3.77 -12.21
N VAL A 293 -23.04 -3.24 -12.73
CA VAL A 293 -22.39 -2.00 -12.23
C VAL A 293 -22.62 -0.78 -13.13
N ARG A 294 -23.63 -0.88 -14.01
CA ARG A 294 -23.95 0.12 -15.03
C ARG A 294 -24.01 1.54 -14.51
N GLY A 295 -24.66 1.74 -13.37
CA GLY A 295 -24.90 3.09 -12.87
C GLY A 295 -23.63 3.83 -12.52
N VAL A 296 -22.70 3.14 -11.85
CA VAL A 296 -21.39 3.71 -11.50
C VAL A 296 -20.58 4.00 -12.76
N MET A 297 -20.55 3.07 -13.72
CA MET A 297 -19.79 3.25 -14.96
C MET A 297 -20.29 4.45 -15.80
N ILE A 298 -21.61 4.63 -15.91
CA ILE A 298 -22.19 5.78 -16.61
C ILE A 298 -21.88 7.08 -15.87
N CYS A 299 -22.00 7.10 -14.53
CA CYS A 299 -21.61 8.28 -13.74
C CYS A 299 -20.13 8.61 -13.89
N SER A 300 -19.25 7.60 -13.91
CA SER A 300 -17.82 7.80 -14.16
C SER A 300 -17.57 8.38 -15.56
N ALA A 301 -18.21 7.87 -16.60
CA ALA A 301 -18.11 8.44 -17.95
C ALA A 301 -18.61 9.89 -18.02
N ILE A 302 -19.78 10.20 -17.42
CA ILE A 302 -20.31 11.59 -17.37
C ILE A 302 -19.36 12.51 -16.59
N SER A 303 -18.79 12.03 -15.49
CA SER A 303 -17.83 12.80 -14.69
C SER A 303 -16.54 13.15 -15.44
N ILE A 304 -16.26 12.46 -16.55
CA ILE A 304 -15.16 12.79 -17.46
C ILE A 304 -15.63 13.74 -18.57
N LEU A 305 -16.79 13.46 -19.18
CA LEU A 305 -17.29 14.25 -20.31
C LEU A 305 -17.55 15.72 -19.96
N VAL A 306 -18.01 16.00 -18.73
CA VAL A 306 -18.30 17.38 -18.30
C VAL A 306 -17.02 18.23 -18.19
N PRO A 307 -15.97 17.83 -17.45
CA PRO A 307 -14.67 18.51 -17.51
C PRO A 307 -14.06 18.56 -18.92
N SER A 308 -14.18 17.50 -19.72
CA SER A 308 -13.66 17.47 -21.07
C SER A 308 -14.23 18.59 -21.95
N ALA A 309 -15.52 18.93 -21.81
CA ALA A 309 -16.12 20.06 -22.52
C ALA A 309 -15.47 21.41 -22.12
N LEU A 310 -15.15 21.59 -20.84
CA LEU A 310 -14.46 22.79 -20.35
C LEU A 310 -13.01 22.86 -20.84
N TRP A 311 -12.32 21.72 -20.90
CA TRP A 311 -10.98 21.64 -21.48
C TRP A 311 -10.98 21.98 -22.98
N ILE A 312 -11.94 21.49 -23.74
CA ILE A 312 -12.11 21.87 -25.16
C ILE A 312 -12.40 23.37 -25.29
N ALA A 313 -13.26 23.92 -24.45
CA ALA A 313 -13.53 25.36 -24.43
C ALA A 313 -12.27 26.17 -24.10
N SER A 314 -11.42 25.68 -23.19
CA SER A 314 -10.19 26.38 -22.76
C SER A 314 -9.17 26.58 -23.88
N ILE A 315 -9.16 25.71 -24.90
CA ILE A 315 -8.29 25.84 -26.08
C ILE A 315 -8.61 27.11 -26.87
N HIS A 316 -9.87 27.52 -26.88
CA HIS A 316 -10.36 28.64 -27.69
C HIS A 316 -10.30 29.98 -26.94
N VAL A 317 -9.75 30.00 -25.72
CA VAL A 317 -9.68 31.18 -24.86
C VAL A 317 -8.22 31.50 -24.57
N GLU A 318 -7.88 32.78 -24.64
CA GLU A 318 -6.53 33.30 -24.34
C GLU A 318 -6.32 33.51 -22.83
N MET A 319 -5.05 33.57 -22.41
CA MET A 319 -4.70 33.96 -21.04
C MET A 319 -5.02 35.44 -20.81
N PRO A 320 -5.50 35.87 -19.62
CA PRO A 320 -5.72 35.08 -18.40
C PRO A 320 -7.13 34.47 -18.29
N ALA A 321 -8.06 34.82 -19.18
CA ALA A 321 -9.46 34.36 -19.11
C ALA A 321 -9.59 32.82 -19.17
N ARG A 322 -8.64 32.15 -19.84
CA ARG A 322 -8.49 30.70 -19.88
C ARG A 322 -8.50 30.04 -18.49
N LEU A 323 -7.91 30.70 -17.48
CA LEU A 323 -7.88 30.20 -16.10
C LEU A 323 -9.29 30.03 -15.51
N GLY A 324 -10.25 30.85 -15.94
CA GLY A 324 -11.66 30.75 -15.57
C GLY A 324 -12.33 29.45 -16.04
N LEU A 325 -11.76 28.76 -17.03
CA LEU A 325 -12.21 27.44 -17.50
C LEU A 325 -11.38 26.30 -16.91
N ILE A 326 -10.06 26.49 -16.77
CA ILE A 326 -9.13 25.49 -16.21
C ILE A 326 -9.50 25.14 -14.77
N TRP A 327 -9.70 26.14 -13.90
CA TRP A 327 -9.95 25.86 -12.47
C TRP A 327 -11.26 25.09 -12.23
N PRO A 328 -12.40 25.46 -12.83
CA PRO A 328 -13.60 24.63 -12.74
C PRO A 328 -13.42 23.24 -13.34
N ALA A 329 -12.68 23.09 -14.45
CA ALA A 329 -12.42 21.79 -15.05
C ALA A 329 -11.62 20.88 -14.10
N LEU A 330 -10.52 21.39 -13.52
CA LEU A 330 -9.72 20.69 -12.52
C LEU A 330 -10.53 20.34 -11.26
N PHE A 331 -11.34 21.27 -10.76
CA PHE A 331 -12.20 21.02 -9.60
C PHE A 331 -13.19 19.87 -9.86
N LEU A 332 -13.85 19.88 -11.02
CA LEU A 332 -14.77 18.81 -11.40
C LEU A 332 -14.04 17.48 -11.61
N ASP A 333 -12.85 17.48 -12.21
CA ASP A 333 -12.00 16.29 -12.38
C ASP A 333 -11.60 15.67 -11.03
N MET A 334 -11.27 16.51 -10.03
CA MET A 334 -10.90 16.06 -8.68
C MET A 334 -12.11 15.62 -7.84
N CYS A 335 -13.23 16.33 -7.95
CA CYS A 335 -14.41 16.07 -7.11
C CYS A 335 -15.39 15.06 -7.72
N GLY A 336 -15.29 14.71 -9.00
CA GLY A 336 -16.26 13.86 -9.72
C GLY A 336 -16.52 12.49 -9.07
N GLN A 337 -15.47 11.85 -8.55
CA GLN A 337 -15.62 10.57 -7.83
C GLN A 337 -16.34 10.75 -6.48
N THR A 338 -16.04 11.83 -5.75
CA THR A 338 -16.71 12.15 -4.48
C THR A 338 -18.19 12.46 -4.70
N LEU A 339 -18.52 13.17 -5.78
CA LEU A 339 -19.90 13.46 -6.16
C LEU A 339 -20.67 12.18 -6.48
N SER A 340 -20.04 11.23 -7.19
CA SER A 340 -20.64 9.93 -7.50
C SER A 340 -20.96 9.14 -6.23
N ILE A 341 -20.03 9.09 -5.28
CA ILE A 341 -20.23 8.45 -3.97
C ILE A 341 -21.33 9.17 -3.16
N GLY A 342 -21.35 10.50 -3.17
CA GLY A 342 -22.39 11.31 -2.53
C GLY A 342 -23.78 11.03 -3.08
N LEU A 343 -23.89 10.86 -4.41
CA LEU A 343 -25.15 10.49 -5.07
C LEU A 343 -25.64 9.10 -4.64
N THR A 344 -24.73 8.12 -4.54
CA THR A 344 -25.06 6.78 -4.04
C THR A 344 -25.53 6.81 -2.58
N GLN A 345 -24.89 7.61 -1.73
CA GLN A 345 -25.30 7.77 -0.33
C GLN A 345 -26.65 8.46 -0.19
N TYR A 346 -26.89 9.49 -0.99
CA TYR A 346 -28.18 10.17 -1.05
C TYR A 346 -29.30 9.22 -1.48
N GLY A 347 -29.07 8.45 -2.56
CA GLY A 347 -30.01 7.43 -3.04
C GLY A 347 -30.36 6.39 -1.98
N ARG A 348 -29.39 5.99 -1.15
CA ARG A 348 -29.62 5.08 0.00
C ARG A 348 -30.40 5.72 1.14
N LYS A 349 -30.04 6.95 1.52
CA LYS A 349 -30.67 7.67 2.66
C LYS A 349 -32.11 8.06 2.37
N VAL A 350 -32.42 8.42 1.13
CA VAL A 350 -33.74 8.87 0.66
C VAL A 350 -34.53 7.71 0.02
N GLY A 351 -33.97 6.50 0.04
CA GLY A 351 -34.33 5.34 -0.78
C GLY A 351 -35.80 4.93 -0.77
N ASP A 352 -36.58 5.28 0.25
CA ASP A 352 -38.03 5.00 0.31
C ASP A 352 -38.95 6.23 0.32
N SER A 353 -38.42 7.42 0.59
CA SER A 353 -39.24 8.64 0.78
C SER A 353 -39.57 9.37 -0.53
N SER A 354 -38.84 9.12 -1.62
CA SER A 354 -39.06 9.76 -2.92
C SER A 354 -38.93 8.78 -4.09
N LYS A 355 -39.71 9.01 -5.17
CA LYS A 355 -39.62 8.25 -6.43
C LYS A 355 -38.22 8.31 -7.04
N LEU A 356 -37.55 9.46 -6.91
CA LEU A 356 -36.18 9.67 -7.39
C LEU A 356 -35.16 8.89 -6.53
N GLY A 357 -35.37 8.83 -5.22
CA GLY A 357 -34.57 8.01 -4.30
C GLY A 357 -34.65 6.52 -4.63
N LYS A 358 -35.85 6.00 -4.89
CA LYS A 358 -36.06 4.61 -5.32
C LYS A 358 -35.36 4.28 -6.64
N ALA A 359 -35.46 5.18 -7.62
CA ALA A 359 -34.79 5.02 -8.91
C ALA A 359 -33.26 5.00 -8.75
N LEU A 360 -32.69 5.94 -7.99
CA LEU A 360 -31.25 5.98 -7.71
C LEU A 360 -30.77 4.77 -6.92
N ASN A 361 -31.50 4.33 -5.90
CA ASN A 361 -31.11 3.16 -5.10
C ASN A 361 -31.08 1.89 -5.94
N ARG A 362 -32.03 1.73 -6.87
CA ARG A 362 -32.02 0.62 -7.83
C ARG A 362 -30.87 0.73 -8.83
N PHE A 363 -30.56 1.96 -9.27
CA PHE A 363 -29.48 2.22 -10.21
C PHE A 363 -28.08 1.97 -9.61
N PHE A 364 -27.93 2.12 -8.29
CA PHE A 364 -26.70 1.88 -7.52
C PHE A 364 -26.80 0.66 -6.59
N GLU A 365 -27.65 -0.33 -6.90
CA GLU A 365 -27.81 -1.53 -6.04
C GLU A 365 -26.49 -2.31 -5.91
N PHE A 366 -25.68 -2.30 -6.98
CA PHE A 366 -24.32 -2.82 -7.00
C PHE A 366 -23.36 -1.69 -7.37
N TYR A 367 -22.31 -1.53 -6.57
CA TYR A 367 -21.22 -0.62 -6.89
C TYR A 367 -19.87 -1.30 -6.64
N PRO A 368 -18.88 -1.09 -7.52
CA PRO A 368 -17.53 -1.58 -7.31
C PRO A 368 -16.96 -1.08 -5.99
N ALA A 369 -16.41 -2.01 -5.21
CA ALA A 369 -15.71 -1.68 -3.98
C ALA A 369 -14.26 -1.32 -4.29
N LEU A 370 -13.72 -0.35 -3.57
CA LEU A 370 -12.31 0.03 -3.64
C LEU A 370 -11.47 -0.89 -2.76
N ASN A 371 -10.39 -1.46 -3.31
CA ASN A 371 -9.57 -2.43 -2.58
C ASN A 371 -8.64 -1.59 -1.72
N ILE A 372 -8.93 -1.52 -0.42
CA ILE A 372 -8.25 -0.59 0.47
C ILE A 372 -6.76 -0.97 0.56
N GLU A 373 -6.45 -2.26 0.64
CA GLU A 373 -5.07 -2.74 0.67
C GLU A 373 -4.32 -2.28 -0.59
N HIS A 374 -4.85 -2.63 -1.76
CA HIS A 374 -4.22 -2.30 -3.03
C HIS A 374 -4.13 -0.79 -3.25
N LYS A 375 -5.18 -0.01 -2.94
CA LYS A 375 -5.16 1.46 -3.10
C LYS A 375 -4.11 2.11 -2.20
N VAL A 376 -3.99 1.66 -0.95
CA VAL A 376 -2.98 2.15 0.00
C VAL A 376 -1.58 1.73 -0.45
N GLU A 377 -1.40 0.51 -0.91
CA GLU A 377 -0.12 0.03 -1.44
C GLU A 377 0.34 0.82 -2.66
N ARG A 378 -0.55 1.08 -3.63
CA ARG A 378 -0.28 1.92 -4.81
C ARG A 378 0.10 3.35 -4.43
N MET A 379 -0.64 3.95 -3.48
CA MET A 379 -0.31 5.29 -2.96
C MET A 379 1.07 5.30 -2.27
N ASN A 380 1.35 4.31 -1.45
CA ASN A 380 2.62 4.18 -0.74
C ASN A 380 3.80 3.94 -1.69
N ALA A 381 3.62 3.13 -2.74
CA ALA A 381 4.62 2.95 -3.78
C ALA A 381 4.90 4.26 -4.52
N PHE A 382 3.85 5.00 -4.88
CA PHE A 382 3.97 6.31 -5.52
C PHE A 382 4.66 7.35 -4.64
N VAL A 383 4.29 7.44 -3.36
CA VAL A 383 4.97 8.33 -2.39
C VAL A 383 6.43 7.93 -2.22
N SER A 384 6.75 6.64 -2.14
CA SER A 384 8.14 6.17 -2.07
C SER A 384 8.94 6.59 -3.29
N LEU A 385 8.33 6.55 -4.49
CA LEU A 385 8.94 6.99 -5.73
C LEU A 385 9.23 8.50 -5.70
N VAL A 386 8.27 9.33 -5.26
CA VAL A 386 8.44 10.78 -5.13
C VAL A 386 9.57 11.12 -4.13
N LEU A 387 9.57 10.48 -2.96
CA LEU A 387 10.64 10.64 -1.97
C LEU A 387 11.99 10.18 -2.53
N GLY A 388 12.01 9.07 -3.27
CA GLY A 388 13.22 8.55 -3.92
C GLY A 388 13.76 9.48 -5.01
N TYR A 389 12.89 10.14 -5.78
CA TYR A 389 13.31 11.11 -6.79
C TYR A 389 14.05 12.30 -6.17
N SER A 390 13.73 12.69 -4.93
CA SER A 390 14.48 13.76 -4.25
C SER A 390 15.96 13.44 -4.06
N VAL A 391 16.31 12.16 -3.95
CA VAL A 391 17.70 11.72 -3.92
C VAL A 391 18.38 11.96 -5.25
N VAL A 392 17.67 11.79 -6.38
CA VAL A 392 18.20 12.07 -7.72
C VAL A 392 18.43 13.57 -7.91
N GLY A 393 17.50 14.41 -7.44
CA GLY A 393 17.59 15.87 -7.59
C GLY A 393 18.78 16.53 -6.88
N ILE A 394 19.37 15.88 -5.87
CA ILE A 394 20.55 16.38 -5.14
C ILE A 394 21.87 15.77 -5.62
N LEU A 395 21.83 14.85 -6.60
CA LEU A 395 23.04 14.29 -7.18
C LEU A 395 23.74 15.33 -8.06
N PHE A 396 25.05 15.39 -7.96
CA PHE A 396 25.93 16.13 -8.86
C PHE A 396 27.15 15.27 -9.19
N GLN A 397 27.82 15.58 -10.29
CA GLN A 397 29.03 14.88 -10.72
C GLN A 397 30.26 15.73 -10.47
N SER A 398 31.35 15.09 -10.02
CA SER A 398 32.63 15.78 -9.79
C SER A 398 33.55 15.66 -11.02
N ALA A 399 34.25 16.74 -11.34
CA ALA A 399 35.25 16.79 -12.42
C ALA A 399 36.66 16.31 -11.99
N GLY A 400 36.84 15.88 -10.73
CA GLY A 400 38.14 15.49 -10.16
C GLY A 400 38.59 16.44 -9.03
N GLY A 401 39.65 16.05 -8.29
CA GLY A 401 40.16 16.81 -7.15
C GLY A 401 39.30 16.68 -5.88
N TYR A 402 38.94 15.45 -5.51
CA TYR A 402 37.92 15.17 -4.50
C TYR A 402 38.34 15.57 -3.08
N ASP A 403 37.89 16.76 -2.65
CA ASP A 403 37.84 17.19 -1.26
C ASP A 403 36.40 17.14 -0.74
N VAL A 404 36.22 16.91 0.57
CA VAL A 404 34.92 17.03 1.22
C VAL A 404 34.49 18.50 1.18
N ASN A 405 33.69 18.85 0.18
CA ASN A 405 33.28 20.22 -0.11
C ASN A 405 31.87 20.53 0.41
N ALA A 406 31.51 21.82 0.40
CA ALA A 406 30.21 22.26 0.90
C ALA A 406 29.04 21.79 0.02
N PHE A 407 29.27 21.51 -1.28
CA PHE A 407 28.26 20.89 -2.16
C PHE A 407 27.82 19.52 -1.62
N LEU A 408 28.79 18.66 -1.27
CA LEU A 408 28.50 17.35 -0.66
C LEU A 408 27.79 17.51 0.69
N GLY A 409 28.22 18.47 1.52
CA GLY A 409 27.57 18.76 2.80
C GLY A 409 26.09 19.11 2.62
N LYS A 410 25.76 20.03 1.71
CA LYS A 410 24.38 20.41 1.38
C LYS A 410 23.57 19.22 0.86
N ALA A 411 24.14 18.40 -0.03
CA ALA A 411 23.48 17.20 -0.54
C ALA A 411 23.19 16.18 0.57
N VAL A 412 24.15 15.91 1.48
CA VAL A 412 23.94 15.00 2.62
C VAL A 412 22.83 15.51 3.54
N LEU A 413 22.78 16.81 3.84
CA LEU A 413 21.69 17.39 4.64
C LEU A 413 20.32 17.21 3.95
N GLY A 414 20.26 17.42 2.63
CA GLY A 414 19.08 17.15 1.82
C GLY A 414 18.65 15.68 1.85
N LEU A 415 19.60 14.75 1.77
CA LEU A 415 19.34 13.30 1.88
C LEU A 415 18.78 12.92 3.25
N VAL A 416 19.36 13.45 4.34
CA VAL A 416 18.84 13.22 5.70
C VAL A 416 17.42 13.79 5.83
N GLN A 417 17.15 14.94 5.22
CA GLN A 417 15.81 15.51 5.22
C GLN A 417 14.80 14.61 4.49
N ALA A 418 15.15 14.07 3.31
CA ALA A 418 14.32 13.11 2.60
C ALA A 418 14.07 11.84 3.42
N PHE A 419 15.09 11.34 4.11
CA PHE A 419 14.97 10.21 5.02
C PHE A 419 14.02 10.48 6.19
N ILE A 420 14.07 11.68 6.78
CA ILE A 420 13.15 12.07 7.87
C ILE A 420 11.69 12.10 7.37
N PHE A 421 11.41 12.66 6.20
CA PHE A 421 10.06 12.66 5.63
C PHE A 421 9.55 11.24 5.35
N ASN A 422 10.42 10.38 4.81
CA ASN A 422 10.12 8.96 4.63
C ASN A 422 9.76 8.29 5.97
N TRP A 423 10.57 8.53 7.01
CA TRP A 423 10.37 7.94 8.32
C TRP A 423 9.06 8.40 8.97
N ILE A 424 8.74 9.69 8.90
CA ILE A 424 7.47 10.22 9.42
C ILE A 424 6.28 9.59 8.66
N TYR A 425 6.35 9.50 7.34
CA TYR A 425 5.24 8.97 6.53
C TYR A 425 5.00 7.47 6.78
N PHE A 426 6.04 6.65 6.70
CA PHE A 426 5.90 5.18 6.71
C PHE A 426 5.88 4.56 8.10
N ASP A 427 6.69 5.02 9.06
CA ASP A 427 6.79 4.35 10.36
C ASP A 427 6.12 5.10 11.50
N VAL A 428 5.97 6.43 11.39
CA VAL A 428 5.28 7.22 12.42
C VAL A 428 3.77 7.25 12.13
N ASP A 429 3.39 7.77 10.96
CA ASP A 429 1.98 8.01 10.61
C ASP A 429 1.25 6.72 10.18
N ALA A 430 1.96 5.68 9.70
CA ALA A 430 1.34 4.41 9.32
C ALA A 430 1.28 3.35 10.44
N ARG A 431 1.80 3.68 11.64
CA ARG A 431 1.90 2.72 12.75
C ARG A 431 0.64 2.70 13.60
N ASN A 432 0.28 1.50 14.08
CA ASN A 432 -0.87 1.29 14.98
C ASN A 432 -2.22 1.84 14.45
N ILE A 433 -2.41 1.87 13.12
CA ILE A 433 -3.70 2.25 12.54
C ILE A 433 -4.76 1.22 12.98
N ASN A 434 -5.84 1.73 13.59
CA ASN A 434 -6.99 0.93 13.99
C ASN A 434 -8.02 0.85 12.85
N LEU A 435 -8.42 2.01 12.34
CA LEU A 435 -9.31 2.15 11.19
C LEU A 435 -8.67 3.08 10.18
N HIS A 436 -8.45 2.56 8.98
CA HIS A 436 -7.95 3.35 7.86
C HIS A 436 -8.98 4.42 7.44
N ALA A 437 -8.50 5.56 6.93
CA ALA A 437 -9.31 6.73 6.62
C ALA A 437 -10.42 6.42 5.61
N ILE A 438 -10.10 5.60 4.60
CA ILE A 438 -11.04 5.11 3.58
C ILE A 438 -12.24 4.38 4.20
N ARG A 439 -12.03 3.66 5.31
CA ARG A 439 -13.08 2.91 5.99
C ARG A 439 -13.81 3.72 7.06
N ARG A 440 -13.10 4.65 7.71
CA ARG A 440 -13.62 5.42 8.84
C ARG A 440 -14.85 6.24 8.46
N SER A 441 -14.75 7.02 7.39
CA SER A 441 -15.87 7.81 6.87
C SER A 441 -15.56 8.30 5.45
N THR A 442 -16.59 8.67 4.69
CA THR A 442 -16.41 9.23 3.35
C THR A 442 -15.64 10.54 3.36
N HIS A 443 -15.85 11.37 4.37
CA HIS A 443 -15.10 12.62 4.53
C HIS A 443 -13.62 12.35 4.85
N ALA A 444 -13.33 11.38 5.71
CA ALA A 444 -11.94 10.98 6.00
C ALA A 444 -11.26 10.38 4.75
N ALA A 445 -11.99 9.57 3.97
CA ALA A 445 -11.50 9.03 2.70
C ALA A 445 -11.17 10.13 1.68
N ALA A 446 -12.07 11.10 1.51
CA ALA A 446 -11.87 12.24 0.62
C ALA A 446 -10.70 13.12 1.08
N LEU A 447 -10.62 13.41 2.38
CA LEU A 447 -9.51 14.18 2.96
C LEU A 447 -8.18 13.46 2.78
N TRP A 448 -8.13 12.15 3.03
CA TRP A 448 -6.95 11.34 2.79
C TRP A 448 -6.53 11.41 1.32
N GLN A 449 -7.43 11.16 0.37
CA GLN A 449 -7.12 11.21 -1.07
C GLN A 449 -6.67 12.61 -1.52
N LEU A 450 -7.36 13.67 -1.07
CA LEU A 450 -7.07 15.05 -1.45
C LEU A 450 -5.80 15.59 -0.79
N ALA A 451 -5.41 15.13 0.40
CA ALA A 451 -4.22 15.60 1.09
C ALA A 451 -2.91 15.01 0.53
N HIS A 452 -2.94 13.87 -0.18
CA HIS A 452 -1.74 13.32 -0.83
C HIS A 452 -1.26 14.18 -2.00
N LEU A 453 -2.18 14.81 -2.73
CA LEU A 453 -1.84 15.69 -3.86
C LEU A 453 -0.99 16.90 -3.44
N PRO A 454 -1.41 17.77 -2.49
CA PRO A 454 -0.59 18.88 -2.02
C PRO A 454 0.65 18.41 -1.28
N PHE A 455 0.61 17.23 -0.62
CA PHE A 455 1.81 16.63 -0.05
C PHE A 455 2.88 16.39 -1.13
N VAL A 456 2.53 15.64 -2.17
CA VAL A 456 3.44 15.30 -3.27
C VAL A 456 3.89 16.55 -4.01
N MET A 457 2.96 17.45 -4.36
CA MET A 457 3.28 18.69 -5.06
C MET A 457 4.23 19.57 -4.27
N GLY A 458 3.91 19.86 -3.00
CA GLY A 458 4.75 20.68 -2.13
C GLY A 458 6.15 20.09 -1.98
N TYR A 459 6.24 18.75 -1.85
CA TYR A 459 7.52 18.07 -1.73
C TYR A 459 8.36 18.13 -3.03
N ILE A 460 7.73 18.01 -4.20
CA ILE A 460 8.40 18.17 -5.50
C ILE A 460 8.92 19.59 -5.67
N VAL A 461 8.11 20.60 -5.38
CA VAL A 461 8.53 22.02 -5.44
C VAL A 461 9.72 22.26 -4.52
N ALA A 462 9.70 21.72 -3.31
CA ALA A 462 10.81 21.82 -2.40
C ALA A 462 12.07 21.11 -2.91
N THR A 463 11.91 19.92 -3.48
CA THR A 463 13.02 19.12 -4.03
C THR A 463 13.68 19.81 -5.22
N SER A 464 12.88 20.39 -6.11
CA SER A 464 13.35 21.20 -7.24
C SER A 464 14.20 22.37 -6.75
N ALA A 465 13.69 23.14 -5.78
CA ALA A 465 14.43 24.25 -5.19
C ALA A 465 15.71 23.78 -4.45
N LEU A 466 15.66 22.63 -3.78
CA LEU A 466 16.81 22.03 -3.12
C LEU A 466 17.95 21.71 -4.10
N SER A 467 17.64 21.29 -5.34
CA SER A 467 18.67 21.04 -6.36
C SER A 467 19.50 22.28 -6.67
N THR A 468 18.85 23.45 -6.79
CA THR A 468 19.53 24.74 -6.95
C THR A 468 20.29 25.16 -5.70
N LEU A 469 19.70 24.96 -4.50
CA LEU A 469 20.36 25.30 -3.23
C LEU A 469 21.63 24.48 -2.99
N VAL A 470 21.65 23.21 -3.39
CA VAL A 470 22.83 22.34 -3.29
C VAL A 470 23.96 22.90 -4.14
N LEU A 471 23.68 23.37 -5.36
CA LEU A 471 24.68 23.91 -6.30
C LEU A 471 25.08 25.38 -6.02
N ALA A 472 24.45 26.06 -5.06
CA ALA A 472 24.81 27.44 -4.73
C ALA A 472 26.24 27.56 -4.20
N THR A 473 26.95 28.64 -4.54
CA THR A 473 28.36 28.89 -4.17
C THR A 473 28.56 29.96 -3.08
N ASP A 474 27.50 30.27 -2.34
CA ASP A 474 27.42 31.30 -1.31
C ASP A 474 28.12 30.97 0.03
N VAL A 475 28.85 29.86 0.11
CA VAL A 475 29.47 29.35 1.34
C VAL A 475 30.95 29.04 1.07
N PRO A 476 31.88 29.26 2.03
CA PRO A 476 33.25 28.83 1.85
C PRO A 476 33.36 27.34 1.49
N ASN A 477 34.40 26.95 0.73
CA ASN A 477 34.61 25.58 0.25
C ASN A 477 33.61 25.12 -0.83
N THR A 478 33.15 26.05 -1.67
CA THR A 478 32.43 25.77 -2.93
C THR A 478 33.27 26.25 -4.12
N ASN A 479 33.98 25.33 -4.77
CA ASN A 479 34.75 25.61 -5.99
C ASN A 479 33.98 25.06 -7.20
N PRO A 480 33.41 25.91 -8.08
CA PRO A 480 32.64 25.47 -9.24
C PRO A 480 33.43 24.54 -10.18
N GLU A 481 34.75 24.75 -10.31
CA GLU A 481 35.64 23.95 -11.15
C GLU A 481 35.70 22.45 -10.74
N GLN A 482 35.29 22.12 -9.51
CA GLN A 482 35.21 20.73 -9.04
C GLN A 482 33.95 20.01 -9.54
N LEU A 483 32.98 20.73 -10.10
CA LEU A 483 31.74 20.18 -10.65
C LEU A 483 31.93 19.87 -12.14
N ALA A 484 31.45 18.71 -12.59
CA ALA A 484 31.41 18.38 -14.01
C ALA A 484 30.29 19.16 -14.71
N GLU A 485 30.44 19.41 -16.02
CA GLU A 485 29.33 19.90 -16.84
C GLU A 485 28.18 18.86 -16.88
N PRO A 486 26.90 19.29 -16.84
CA PRO A 486 26.40 20.67 -16.85
C PRO A 486 26.24 21.31 -15.46
N TYR A 487 26.65 20.66 -14.37
CA TYR A 487 26.42 21.18 -13.01
C TYR A 487 27.21 22.46 -12.71
N SER A 488 28.42 22.59 -13.29
CA SER A 488 29.23 23.80 -13.11
C SER A 488 28.58 25.06 -13.69
N SER A 489 27.81 24.96 -14.78
CA SER A 489 27.15 26.14 -15.38
C SER A 489 25.91 26.56 -14.60
N ARG A 490 25.34 25.66 -13.80
CA ARG A 490 24.19 25.92 -12.91
C ARG A 490 24.61 26.40 -11.52
N ALA A 491 25.90 26.43 -11.22
CA ALA A 491 26.42 26.84 -9.93
C ALA A 491 26.49 28.37 -9.83
N GLU A 492 25.53 28.97 -9.12
CA GLU A 492 25.42 30.42 -8.96
C GLU A 492 25.75 30.87 -7.52
N GLU A 493 26.35 32.05 -7.38
CA GLU A 493 26.68 32.64 -6.06
C GLU A 493 25.42 33.13 -5.34
N HIS A 494 24.44 33.63 -6.08
CA HIS A 494 23.20 34.15 -5.53
C HIS A 494 22.03 33.45 -6.20
N PHE A 495 21.20 32.77 -5.41
CA PHE A 495 19.97 32.14 -5.88
C PHE A 495 18.77 33.08 -5.71
N SER A 496 17.78 32.96 -6.58
CA SER A 496 16.61 33.83 -6.58
C SER A 496 15.79 33.73 -5.29
N SER A 497 15.06 34.80 -4.95
CA SER A 497 14.14 34.75 -3.81
C SER A 497 13.07 33.67 -3.99
N GLY A 498 12.64 33.38 -5.22
CA GLY A 498 11.65 32.36 -5.53
C GLY A 498 12.06 30.96 -5.06
N VAL A 499 13.33 30.58 -5.25
CA VAL A 499 13.88 29.30 -4.78
C VAL A 499 13.71 29.15 -3.26
N ARG A 500 13.87 30.23 -2.48
CA ARG A 500 13.65 30.20 -1.01
C ARG A 500 12.20 29.91 -0.65
N PHE A 501 11.27 30.58 -1.33
CA PHE A 501 9.83 30.38 -1.14
C PHE A 501 9.43 28.95 -1.51
N PHE A 502 9.86 28.46 -2.67
CA PHE A 502 9.60 27.10 -3.13
C PHE A 502 10.13 26.05 -2.15
N TYR A 503 11.37 26.21 -1.68
CA TYR A 503 11.97 25.29 -0.73
C TYR A 503 11.20 25.26 0.61
N CYS A 504 11.04 26.39 1.28
CA CYS A 504 10.48 26.38 2.64
C CYS A 504 8.97 26.15 2.65
N GLN A 505 8.23 26.80 1.74
CA GLN A 505 6.77 26.64 1.68
C GLN A 505 6.38 25.28 1.11
N GLY A 506 7.15 24.75 0.15
CA GLY A 506 6.96 23.38 -0.35
C GLY A 506 7.09 22.34 0.77
N LEU A 507 8.15 22.44 1.58
CA LEU A 507 8.32 21.58 2.75
C LEU A 507 7.22 21.77 3.81
N ALA A 508 6.81 23.02 4.06
CA ALA A 508 5.75 23.33 5.01
C ALA A 508 4.42 22.71 4.57
N ILE A 509 4.06 22.85 3.28
CA ILE A 509 2.86 22.26 2.68
C ILE A 509 2.93 20.73 2.73
N ALA A 510 4.09 20.15 2.41
CA ALA A 510 4.29 18.71 2.48
C ALA A 510 4.05 18.17 3.90
N LEU A 511 4.69 18.78 4.90
CA LEU A 511 4.58 18.39 6.30
C LEU A 511 3.16 18.62 6.86
N LEU A 512 2.51 19.73 6.49
CA LEU A 512 1.14 20.04 6.87
C LEU A 512 0.18 18.98 6.30
N SER A 513 0.35 18.65 5.03
CA SER A 513 -0.46 17.65 4.32
C SER A 513 -0.29 16.26 4.92
N MET A 514 0.94 15.87 5.29
CA MET A 514 1.17 14.65 6.08
C MET A 514 0.44 14.68 7.43
N GLY A 515 0.41 15.83 8.12
CA GLY A 515 -0.39 16.01 9.33
C GLY A 515 -1.89 15.80 9.10
N VAL A 516 -2.42 16.30 7.98
CA VAL A 516 -3.82 16.09 7.57
C VAL A 516 -4.10 14.61 7.23
N ILE A 517 -3.17 13.94 6.56
CA ILE A 517 -3.24 12.49 6.29
C ILE A 517 -3.30 11.73 7.62
N ALA A 518 -2.39 12.02 8.56
CA ALA A 518 -2.40 11.41 9.87
C ALA A 518 -3.71 11.66 10.63
N LEU A 519 -4.28 12.88 10.58
CA LEU A 519 -5.58 13.22 11.18
C LEU A 519 -6.73 12.36 10.65
N SER A 520 -6.71 12.03 9.36
CA SER A 520 -7.77 11.24 8.72
C SER A 520 -7.85 9.80 9.26
N HIS A 521 -6.72 9.23 9.69
CA HIS A 521 -6.64 7.88 10.26
C HIS A 521 -7.04 7.82 11.74
N ASP A 522 -7.71 6.74 12.12
CA ASP A 522 -7.90 6.38 13.53
C ASP A 522 -6.76 5.47 14.00
N HIS A 523 -6.12 5.83 15.11
CA HIS A 523 -4.94 5.13 15.63
C HIS A 523 -5.27 4.51 16.98
N ARG A 524 -4.72 3.32 17.24
CA ARG A 524 -4.81 2.69 18.57
C ARG A 524 -3.98 3.51 19.55
N VAL A 525 -4.56 3.83 20.71
CA VAL A 525 -3.91 4.59 21.78
C VAL A 525 -3.36 3.62 22.83
N PRO A 526 -2.04 3.51 23.00
CA PRO A 526 -1.45 2.76 24.11
C PRO A 526 -1.87 3.34 25.46
N ALA A 527 -2.04 2.48 26.48
CA ALA A 527 -2.55 2.89 27.79
C ALA A 527 -1.68 3.95 28.51
N THR A 528 -0.35 3.90 28.32
CA THR A 528 0.61 4.82 28.95
C THR A 528 1.35 5.70 27.93
N LEU A 529 0.64 6.14 26.89
CA LEU A 529 1.18 7.04 25.86
C LEU A 529 1.66 8.36 26.48
N ARG A 530 2.87 8.82 26.10
CA ARG A 530 3.44 10.07 26.62
C ARG A 530 2.64 11.30 26.19
N TRP A 531 2.48 11.53 24.89
CA TRP A 531 1.75 12.69 24.35
C TRP A 531 0.61 12.26 23.44
N ALA A 532 -0.58 12.81 23.68
CA ALA A 532 -1.73 12.59 22.83
C ALA A 532 -1.49 13.15 21.41
N LYS A 533 -2.07 12.47 20.41
CA LYS A 533 -1.94 12.79 18.99
C LYS A 533 -2.19 14.27 18.66
N GLY A 534 -3.19 14.90 19.30
CA GLY A 534 -3.52 16.30 19.07
C GLY A 534 -2.37 17.27 19.36
N TYR A 535 -1.62 17.05 20.44
CA TYR A 535 -0.48 17.90 20.79
C TYR A 535 0.69 17.72 19.83
N ARG A 536 0.94 16.50 19.35
CA ARG A 536 2.02 16.23 18.39
C ARG A 536 1.73 16.88 17.03
N LEU A 537 0.49 16.79 16.58
CA LEU A 537 0.05 17.45 15.35
C LEU A 537 0.00 18.98 15.49
N ALA A 538 -0.32 19.51 16.68
CA ALA A 538 -0.20 20.95 16.95
C ALA A 538 1.27 21.42 16.87
N ASN A 539 2.23 20.64 17.40
CA ASN A 539 3.65 20.91 17.23
C ASN A 539 4.06 20.89 15.75
N ARG A 540 3.59 19.88 14.99
CA ARG A 540 3.82 19.80 13.53
C ARG A 540 3.30 21.05 12.82
N LEU A 541 2.08 21.50 13.14
CA LEU A 541 1.49 22.73 12.59
C LEU A 541 2.30 23.99 12.97
N ALA A 542 2.77 24.09 14.21
CA ALA A 542 3.60 25.22 14.64
C ALA A 542 4.91 25.29 13.84
N VAL A 543 5.56 24.15 13.59
CA VAL A 543 6.75 24.08 12.75
C VAL A 543 6.45 24.44 11.30
N CYS A 544 5.32 24.01 10.74
CA CYS A 544 4.89 24.44 9.41
C CYS A 544 4.76 25.97 9.32
N ILE A 545 4.17 26.62 10.33
CA ILE A 545 4.05 28.09 10.35
C ILE A 545 5.43 28.76 10.34
N VAL A 546 6.39 28.22 11.11
CA VAL A 546 7.78 28.71 11.08
C VAL A 546 8.39 28.55 9.69
N MET A 547 8.24 27.38 9.06
CA MET A 547 8.74 27.13 7.70
C MET A 547 8.08 28.05 6.65
N PHE A 548 6.79 28.37 6.78
CA PHE A 548 6.11 29.32 5.89
C PHE A 548 6.70 30.74 5.97
N CYS A 549 7.11 31.16 7.16
CA CYS A 549 7.68 32.49 7.40
C CYS A 549 9.19 32.57 7.14
N LEU A 550 9.89 31.43 7.12
CA LEU A 550 11.35 31.35 6.98
C LEU A 550 11.91 32.03 5.70
N PRO A 551 11.25 31.98 4.52
CA PRO A 551 11.73 32.65 3.31
C PRO A 551 11.92 34.16 3.46
N MET A 552 11.25 34.81 4.41
CA MET A 552 11.39 36.25 4.67
C MET A 552 12.75 36.61 5.29
N ALA A 553 13.50 35.63 5.78
CA ALA A 553 14.84 35.83 6.30
C ALA A 553 15.86 35.93 5.14
N HIS A 554 16.02 37.12 4.58
CA HIS A 554 16.87 37.34 3.39
C HIS A 554 18.37 37.12 3.63
N SER A 555 18.84 37.12 4.87
CA SER A 555 20.26 36.98 5.23
C SER A 555 20.77 35.54 5.28
N LEU A 556 19.89 34.54 5.16
CA LEU A 556 20.28 33.13 5.25
C LEU A 556 20.96 32.66 3.97
N ARG A 557 22.15 32.08 4.12
CA ARG A 557 22.84 31.33 3.07
C ARG A 557 22.15 29.98 2.85
N SER A 558 22.39 29.34 1.71
CA SER A 558 21.84 28.06 1.32
C SER A 558 22.11 26.96 2.35
N LEU A 559 23.34 26.85 2.88
CA LEU A 559 23.68 25.88 3.91
C LEU A 559 22.92 26.13 5.21
N ASP A 560 22.83 27.40 5.62
CA ASP A 560 22.11 27.79 6.83
C ASP A 560 20.61 27.49 6.68
N LEU A 561 20.04 27.77 5.51
CA LEU A 561 18.64 27.51 5.19
C LEU A 561 18.31 26.01 5.24
N ILE A 562 19.11 25.17 4.55
CA ILE A 562 18.95 23.70 4.56
C ILE A 562 19.13 23.15 5.99
N SER A 563 20.09 23.68 6.76
CA SER A 563 20.34 23.23 8.12
C SER A 563 19.19 23.57 9.07
N VAL A 564 18.60 24.77 8.95
CA VAL A 564 17.46 25.19 9.76
C VAL A 564 16.22 24.36 9.42
N THR A 565 15.89 24.17 8.14
CA THR A 565 14.74 23.35 7.74
C THR A 565 14.92 21.88 8.15
N LEU A 566 16.13 21.33 8.01
CA LEU A 566 16.46 19.99 8.50
C LEU A 566 16.29 19.90 10.02
N GLY A 567 16.81 20.86 10.78
CA GLY A 567 16.68 20.91 12.23
C GLY A 567 15.21 20.95 12.68
N LEU A 568 14.38 21.73 11.99
CA LEU A 568 12.93 21.76 12.21
C LEU A 568 12.25 20.42 11.88
N SER A 569 12.60 19.78 10.76
CA SER A 569 12.10 18.45 10.40
C SER A 569 12.52 17.38 11.41
N ALA A 570 13.78 17.40 11.86
CA ALA A 570 14.31 16.50 12.87
C ALA A 570 13.63 16.71 14.24
N TRP A 571 13.37 17.96 14.62
CA TRP A 571 12.60 18.29 15.82
C TRP A 571 11.20 17.67 15.79
N VAL A 572 10.49 17.79 14.67
CA VAL A 572 9.17 17.15 14.51
C VAL A 572 9.27 15.64 14.67
N LEU A 573 10.25 14.99 14.03
CA LEU A 573 10.45 13.55 14.16
C LEU A 573 10.72 13.15 15.62
N ILE A 574 11.61 13.85 16.32
CA ILE A 574 11.95 13.57 17.72
C ILE A 574 10.71 13.69 18.60
N VAL A 575 9.92 14.76 18.44
CA VAL A 575 8.68 14.97 19.20
C VAL A 575 7.64 13.89 18.89
N GLU A 576 7.53 13.45 17.64
CA GLU A 576 6.61 12.38 17.26
C GLU A 576 7.04 11.02 17.82
N LEU A 577 8.32 10.67 17.75
CA LEU A 577 8.87 9.43 18.30
C LEU A 577 8.74 9.40 19.82
N TRP A 578 9.12 10.50 20.49
CA TRP A 578 8.99 10.64 21.94
C TRP A 578 7.52 10.58 22.37
N GLY A 579 6.65 11.31 21.67
CA GLY A 579 5.23 11.37 22.00
C GLY A 579 4.48 10.07 21.69
N ASN A 580 4.95 9.26 20.74
CA ASN A 580 4.43 7.91 20.46
C ASN A 580 4.94 6.82 21.42
N SER A 581 5.97 7.11 22.20
CA SER A 581 6.52 6.17 23.18
C SER A 581 5.62 6.07 24.43
N CYS A 582 5.68 4.92 25.11
CA CYS A 582 5.00 4.72 26.40
C CYS A 582 5.89 5.24 27.55
N GLN A 583 5.29 5.59 28.68
CA GLN A 583 6.04 6.01 29.87
C GLN A 583 6.85 4.85 30.47
N ASP A 584 6.31 3.63 30.40
CA ASP A 584 6.89 2.43 31.01
C ASP A 584 7.87 1.66 30.11
N ASP A 585 8.00 2.07 28.85
CA ASP A 585 8.95 1.46 27.91
C ASP A 585 10.28 2.22 27.95
N PRO A 586 11.41 1.52 28.12
CA PRO A 586 12.72 2.15 27.99
C PRO A 586 12.91 2.65 26.55
N PHE A 587 13.34 3.90 26.39
CA PHE A 587 13.60 4.49 25.07
C PHE A 587 14.83 3.88 24.38
N ILE A 588 15.74 3.30 25.17
CA ILE A 588 16.98 2.65 24.71
C ILE A 588 17.06 1.28 25.39
N GLY A 589 17.16 0.21 24.59
CA GLY A 589 17.30 -1.17 25.06
C GLY A 589 16.04 -2.02 24.87
N GLU A 590 16.17 -3.32 25.10
CA GLU A 590 15.05 -4.24 25.05
C GLU A 590 14.20 -4.11 26.31
N LYS A 591 12.87 -4.18 26.13
CA LYS A 591 11.95 -4.29 27.25
C LYS A 591 12.24 -5.59 27.99
N GLN A 592 12.69 -5.51 29.25
CA GLN A 592 12.76 -6.69 30.12
C GLN A 592 11.37 -7.33 30.16
N ALA A 593 11.31 -8.65 29.94
CA ALA A 593 10.07 -9.39 29.70
C ALA A 593 8.94 -8.97 30.66
N CYS A 594 7.97 -8.21 30.14
CA CYS A 594 6.83 -7.77 30.91
C CYS A 594 5.92 -8.98 31.17
N SER A 595 5.81 -9.42 32.41
CA SER A 595 4.75 -10.34 32.83
C SER A 595 3.41 -9.59 32.73
N VAL A 596 2.62 -9.88 31.70
CA VAL A 596 1.27 -9.33 31.57
C VAL A 596 0.38 -10.01 32.62
N ARG A 597 -0.04 -9.27 33.65
CA ARG A 597 -1.00 -9.75 34.64
C ARG A 597 -2.41 -9.52 34.09
N TYR A 598 -3.08 -10.60 33.72
CA TYR A 598 -4.47 -10.57 33.26
C TYR A 598 -5.41 -10.97 34.41
N THR A 599 -6.39 -10.12 34.72
CA THR A 599 -7.46 -10.42 35.68
C THR A 599 -8.69 -10.91 34.95
N ALA A 600 -9.10 -12.16 35.19
CA ALA A 600 -10.36 -12.72 34.72
C ALA A 600 -11.12 -13.41 35.83
N LYS A 601 -12.46 -13.43 35.71
CA LYS A 601 -13.31 -14.30 36.53
C LYS A 601 -13.19 -15.72 36.00
N CYS A 602 -12.55 -16.59 36.77
CA CYS A 602 -12.31 -17.99 36.41
C CYS A 602 -13.07 -18.92 37.36
N GLY A 603 -13.60 -20.04 36.86
CA GLY A 603 -14.24 -21.05 37.70
C GLY A 603 -13.20 -21.81 38.54
N LYS A 604 -13.57 -22.27 39.75
CA LYS A 604 -12.65 -23.01 40.64
C LYS A 604 -12.00 -24.24 39.98
N LYS A 605 -12.72 -24.92 39.06
CA LYS A 605 -12.19 -26.07 38.30
C LYS A 605 -11.09 -25.68 37.33
N ASP A 606 -11.21 -24.52 36.69
CA ASP A 606 -10.25 -24.05 35.68
C ASP A 606 -8.94 -23.59 36.34
N ILE A 607 -9.02 -23.02 37.54
CA ILE A 607 -7.86 -22.67 38.38
C ILE A 607 -7.07 -23.92 38.78
N GLN A 608 -7.75 -24.98 39.24
CA GLN A 608 -7.09 -26.25 39.57
C GLN A 608 -6.44 -26.92 38.35
N ASN A 609 -7.07 -26.83 37.19
CA ASN A 609 -6.51 -27.34 35.94
C ASN A 609 -5.30 -26.54 35.45
N ALA A 610 -5.26 -25.23 35.71
CA ALA A 610 -4.14 -24.36 35.36
C ALA A 610 -2.92 -24.55 36.29
N ALA A 611 -3.15 -24.89 37.56
CA ALA A 611 -2.11 -25.11 38.56
C ALA A 611 -1.55 -26.54 38.60
N SER A 612 -2.06 -27.46 37.78
CA SER A 612 -1.62 -28.86 37.79
C SER A 612 -0.25 -29.03 37.10
N PRO A 613 0.78 -29.56 37.79
CA PRO A 613 2.16 -29.61 37.28
C PRO A 613 2.41 -30.62 36.14
N ASN A 614 1.40 -31.37 35.71
CA ASN A 614 1.55 -32.52 34.80
C ASN A 614 1.36 -32.21 33.29
N ASN A 615 1.43 -30.94 32.87
CA ASN A 615 1.23 -30.60 31.45
C ASN A 615 2.50 -29.97 30.82
N PRO A 616 3.37 -30.75 30.15
CA PRO A 616 4.73 -30.36 29.76
C PRO A 616 4.83 -29.36 28.59
N GLY A 617 3.80 -28.53 28.36
CA GLY A 617 3.75 -27.55 27.27
C GLY A 617 3.22 -26.16 27.63
N ARG A 618 2.80 -25.92 28.88
CA ARG A 618 2.26 -24.61 29.30
C ARG A 618 3.29 -23.85 30.14
N ARG A 619 3.69 -22.66 29.69
CA ARG A 619 4.51 -21.73 30.48
C ARG A 619 3.81 -21.46 31.82
N SER A 620 4.56 -21.55 32.92
CA SER A 620 4.11 -21.29 34.29
C SER A 620 3.30 -20.00 34.34
N ALA A 621 2.01 -20.10 34.65
CA ALA A 621 1.18 -18.95 34.97
C ALA A 621 1.08 -18.88 36.49
N ASP A 622 1.69 -17.88 37.11
CA ASP A 622 1.52 -17.63 38.55
C ASP A 622 0.09 -17.13 38.79
N VAL A 623 -0.75 -18.01 39.33
CA VAL A 623 -2.14 -17.68 39.69
C VAL A 623 -2.15 -17.13 41.12
N LEU A 624 -2.50 -15.85 41.27
CA LEU A 624 -2.73 -15.19 42.56
C LEU A 624 -4.23 -14.97 42.76
N GLU A 625 -4.80 -15.52 43.83
CA GLU A 625 -6.16 -15.20 44.26
C GLU A 625 -6.20 -13.79 44.85
N LEU A 626 -7.01 -12.90 44.24
CA LEU A 626 -7.24 -11.55 44.77
C LEU A 626 -8.04 -11.63 46.08
N GLY A 627 -7.65 -10.83 47.07
CA GLY A 627 -8.34 -10.78 48.37
C GLY A 627 -9.75 -10.20 48.23
N LYS A 628 -10.68 -10.60 49.13
CA LYS A 628 -12.10 -10.15 49.16
C LYS A 628 -12.34 -8.61 49.17
N ARG A 629 -11.29 -7.79 49.25
CA ARG A 629 -11.34 -6.32 49.30
C ARG A 629 -10.68 -5.61 48.11
N GLU A 630 -10.05 -6.34 47.20
CA GLU A 630 -9.46 -5.74 45.99
C GLU A 630 -10.54 -5.64 44.91
N MET A 631 -11.24 -4.50 44.87
CA MET A 631 -12.27 -4.24 43.87
C MET A 631 -11.64 -4.14 42.48
N THR A 632 -12.13 -4.98 41.57
CA THR A 632 -11.95 -4.84 40.12
C THR A 632 -12.52 -3.51 39.66
N ALA A 633 -11.72 -2.67 38.99
CA ALA A 633 -12.25 -1.60 38.17
C ALA A 633 -13.16 -2.21 37.09
N MET A 634 -14.38 -1.69 36.98
CA MET A 634 -15.41 -2.15 36.04
C MET A 634 -15.05 -1.80 34.59
#